data_AF-A0A2K8XCX9-F1
#
_entry.id   AF-A0A2K8XCX9-F1
#
_cell.length_a   1.000
_cell.length_b   1.000
_cell.length_c   1.000
_cell.angle_alpha   90.00
_cell.angle_beta   90.00
_cell.angle_gamma   90.00
#
_symmetry.space_group_name_H-M   'P 1'
#
loop_
_entity.id
_entity.type
_entity.pdbx_description
1 polymer ?
#
loop_
_entity_poly.entity_id
_entity_poly.type
_entity_poly.pdbx_seq_one_letter_code
_entity_poly.pdbx_strand_id
1 'polypeptide(L)'
;MSCGNSSHANTQLFLYNHVVKHLDQPLNIEVDDREIVPLNEFELGWRFEKTHSPDISESEKKQIQPVSEMESKRLNKVIDYFEQEYNLREKFTQTDWISANAESDEKIERFRNQLELTLEKWDEEIIITWHRNITLKTTKEIFIKYWTDFLYPSSDDVTLISEKTNWVMFYRHFEVANIWTKTSEYLKAE
;
A
#
# COMPACT_ATOMS: atom_id res chain seq x y z
N MET A 1 -2.24 -45.81 11.69
CA MET A 1 -2.24 -44.46 12.30
C MET A 1 -1.67 -43.49 11.28
N SER A 2 -2.52 -42.62 10.72
CA SER A 2 -2.09 -41.42 10.00
C SER A 2 -3.25 -40.44 10.07
N CYS A 3 -3.36 -39.76 11.21
CA CYS A 3 -4.20 -38.58 11.38
C CYS A 3 -3.31 -37.36 11.28
N GLY A 4 -3.79 -36.34 10.57
CA GLY A 4 -3.25 -34.99 10.63
C GLY A 4 -2.68 -34.52 9.31
N ASN A 5 -3.53 -33.89 8.49
CA ASN A 5 -3.18 -32.76 7.60
C ASN A 5 -4.42 -32.27 6.80
N SER A 6 -5.58 -32.12 7.45
CA SER A 6 -6.79 -31.63 6.78
C SER A 6 -7.44 -30.41 7.43
N SER A 7 -6.94 -29.91 8.56
CA SER A 7 -7.54 -28.73 9.23
C SER A 7 -7.01 -27.40 8.70
N HIS A 8 -5.69 -27.26 8.46
CA HIS A 8 -5.09 -25.98 8.06
C HIS A 8 -5.45 -25.53 6.64
N ALA A 9 -5.50 -26.46 5.68
CA ALA A 9 -5.88 -26.15 4.29
C ALA A 9 -7.35 -25.71 4.19
N ASN A 10 -8.23 -26.28 5.02
CA ASN A 10 -9.63 -25.91 5.05
C ASN A 10 -9.85 -24.52 5.67
N THR A 11 -9.09 -24.12 6.70
CA THR A 11 -9.23 -22.77 7.31
C THR A 11 -8.69 -21.66 6.41
N GLN A 12 -7.59 -21.89 5.68
CA GLN A 12 -7.08 -20.94 4.68
C GLN A 12 -8.05 -20.77 3.50
N LEU A 13 -8.61 -21.87 2.98
CA LEU A 13 -9.59 -21.81 1.90
C LEU A 13 -10.92 -21.19 2.37
N PHE A 14 -11.27 -21.33 3.65
CA PHE A 14 -12.46 -20.70 4.23
C PHE A 14 -12.28 -19.19 4.40
N LEU A 15 -11.13 -18.73 4.90
CA LEU A 15 -10.81 -17.29 4.97
C LEU A 15 -10.70 -16.66 3.58
N TYR A 16 -10.04 -17.34 2.63
CA TYR A 16 -9.97 -16.89 1.23
C TYR A 16 -11.37 -16.79 0.61
N ASN A 17 -12.21 -17.82 0.77
CA ASN A 17 -13.57 -17.80 0.21
C ASN A 17 -14.53 -16.87 0.96
N HIS A 18 -14.32 -16.58 2.24
CA HIS A 18 -15.16 -15.67 3.01
C HIS A 18 -14.81 -14.20 2.75
N VAL A 19 -13.53 -13.89 2.54
CA VAL A 19 -13.06 -12.55 2.13
C VAL A 19 -13.44 -12.25 0.67
N VAL A 20 -13.37 -13.25 -0.23
CA VAL A 20 -13.55 -13.05 -1.67
C VAL A 20 -15.02 -13.10 -2.13
N LYS A 21 -15.92 -13.81 -1.42
CA LYS A 21 -17.34 -13.94 -1.86
C LYS A 21 -18.27 -12.78 -1.46
N HIS A 22 -17.80 -11.78 -0.72
CA HIS A 22 -18.64 -10.68 -0.23
C HIS A 22 -18.03 -9.29 -0.47
N LEU A 23 -17.41 -9.08 -1.64
CA LEU A 23 -16.94 -7.74 -2.08
C LEU A 23 -18.07 -6.81 -2.55
N ASP A 24 -19.29 -7.04 -2.08
CA ASP A 24 -20.41 -6.09 -2.16
C ASP A 24 -20.45 -5.16 -0.94
N GLN A 25 -19.61 -5.41 0.08
CA GLN A 25 -19.35 -4.48 1.17
C GLN A 25 -17.95 -3.87 1.04
N PRO A 26 -17.77 -2.59 1.43
CA PRO A 26 -16.47 -1.94 1.38
C PRO A 26 -15.48 -2.70 2.28
N LEU A 27 -14.40 -3.19 1.68
CA LEU A 27 -13.30 -3.78 2.42
C LEU A 27 -12.50 -2.64 3.06
N ASN A 28 -12.47 -2.60 4.39
CA ASN A 28 -11.59 -1.71 5.13
C ASN A 28 -10.38 -2.50 5.63
N ILE A 29 -9.18 -2.09 5.23
CA ILE A 29 -7.92 -2.68 5.66
C ILE A 29 -7.56 -2.05 7.01
N GLU A 30 -7.84 -2.79 8.08
CA GLU A 30 -7.46 -2.39 9.43
C GLU A 30 -6.08 -2.95 9.77
N VAL A 31 -5.24 -2.12 10.38
CA VAL A 31 -3.96 -2.51 11.00
C VAL A 31 -4.19 -2.80 12.48
N ASP A 32 -3.59 -3.86 13.00
CA ASP A 32 -3.57 -4.11 14.45
C ASP A 32 -2.55 -3.17 15.11
N ASP A 33 -3.04 -2.17 15.85
CA ASP A 33 -2.19 -1.19 16.54
C ASP A 33 -1.16 -1.82 17.50
N ARG A 34 -1.42 -3.04 17.99
CA ARG A 34 -0.48 -3.77 18.86
C ARG A 34 0.73 -4.32 18.11
N GLU A 35 0.62 -4.41 16.80
CA GLU A 35 1.66 -4.87 15.88
C GLU A 35 2.42 -3.71 15.24
N ILE A 36 2.10 -2.45 15.58
CA ILE A 36 2.93 -1.30 15.18
C ILE A 36 4.27 -1.39 15.90
N VAL A 37 5.35 -1.36 15.13
CA VAL A 37 6.73 -1.44 15.64
C VAL A 37 7.42 -0.08 15.51
N PRO A 38 8.44 0.20 16.33
CA PRO A 38 9.31 1.36 16.13
C PRO A 38 10.02 1.34 14.76
N LEU A 39 10.28 2.52 14.18
CA LEU A 39 11.02 2.64 12.92
C LEU A 39 12.40 1.97 12.96
N ASN A 40 13.12 2.02 14.07
CA ASN A 40 14.44 1.38 14.19
C ASN A 40 14.38 -0.16 14.26
N GLU A 41 13.20 -0.76 14.40
CA GLU A 41 12.98 -2.21 14.30
C GLU A 41 12.44 -2.62 12.91
N PHE A 42 12.08 -1.63 12.08
CA PHE A 42 11.61 -1.84 10.72
C PHE A 42 12.79 -1.91 9.74
N GLU A 43 12.79 -2.90 8.85
CA GLU A 43 13.91 -3.16 7.92
C GLU A 43 14.26 -1.95 7.04
N LEU A 44 13.26 -1.18 6.61
CA LEU A 44 13.43 0.04 5.82
C LEU A 44 13.40 1.32 6.67
N GLY A 45 13.45 1.19 8.00
CA GLY A 45 13.36 2.32 8.93
C GLY A 45 14.45 3.36 8.76
N TRP A 46 15.65 2.92 8.36
CA TRP A 46 16.80 3.78 8.07
C TRP A 46 16.49 4.84 7.01
N ARG A 47 15.52 4.60 6.11
CA ARG A 47 15.12 5.55 5.08
C ARG A 47 14.57 6.84 5.69
N PHE A 48 13.92 6.76 6.84
CA PHE A 48 13.28 7.91 7.50
C PHE A 48 14.15 8.51 8.61
N GLU A 49 15.40 8.05 8.76
CA GLU A 49 16.35 8.64 9.68
C GLU A 49 16.81 10.02 9.19
N LYS A 50 17.23 10.89 10.11
CA LYS A 50 17.63 12.27 9.79
C LYS A 50 18.80 12.35 8.80
N THR A 51 19.64 11.31 8.74
CA THR A 51 20.75 11.18 7.80
C THR A 51 20.30 10.98 6.36
N HIS A 52 19.11 10.40 6.15
CA HIS A 52 18.53 10.11 4.85
C HIS A 52 17.41 11.08 4.47
N SER A 53 16.52 11.39 5.41
CA SER A 53 15.42 12.35 5.23
C SER A 53 15.49 13.44 6.30
N PRO A 54 16.37 14.45 6.13
CA PRO A 54 16.55 15.50 7.13
C PRO A 54 15.29 16.37 7.33
N ASP A 55 14.39 16.37 6.34
CA ASP A 55 13.20 17.24 6.29
C ASP A 55 11.93 16.61 6.92
N ILE A 56 11.96 15.34 7.34
CA ILE A 56 10.84 14.71 8.04
C ILE A 56 10.92 15.04 9.52
N SER A 57 9.94 15.80 10.03
CA SER A 57 9.87 16.13 11.45
C SER A 57 9.50 14.91 12.32
N GLU A 58 9.81 14.96 13.61
CA GLU A 58 9.44 13.88 14.54
C GLU A 58 7.92 13.69 14.68
N SER A 59 7.11 14.74 14.47
CA SER A 59 5.64 14.62 14.41
C SER A 59 5.15 13.93 13.15
N GLU A 60 5.85 14.10 12.03
CA GLU A 60 5.54 13.42 10.76
C GLU A 60 5.98 11.96 10.81
N LYS A 61 7.14 11.66 11.39
CA LYS A 61 7.59 10.26 11.60
C LYS A 61 6.61 9.42 12.40
N LYS A 62 5.90 10.01 13.36
CA LYS A 62 4.85 9.30 14.13
C LYS A 62 3.66 8.85 13.29
N GLN A 63 3.47 9.44 12.10
CA GLN A 63 2.46 9.03 11.14
C GLN A 63 2.98 7.89 10.24
N ILE A 64 4.29 7.60 10.23
CA ILE A 64 4.87 6.46 9.54
C ILE A 64 4.90 5.30 10.53
N GLN A 65 3.92 4.42 10.41
CA GLN A 65 3.64 3.34 11.36
C GLN A 65 3.98 2.00 10.71
N PRO A 66 5.26 1.57 10.73
CA PRO A 66 5.61 0.23 10.29
C PRO A 66 4.96 -0.80 11.19
N VAL A 67 4.60 -1.94 10.61
CA VAL A 67 4.02 -3.05 11.35
C VAL A 67 5.00 -4.21 11.43
N SER A 68 4.77 -5.10 12.37
CA SER A 68 5.57 -6.31 12.55
C SER A 68 5.57 -7.18 11.28
N GLU A 69 6.53 -8.11 11.19
CA GLU A 69 6.54 -9.10 10.11
C GLU A 69 5.26 -9.96 10.13
N MET A 70 4.72 -10.28 11.31
CA MET A 70 3.50 -11.08 11.45
C MET A 70 2.31 -10.36 10.84
N GLU A 71 2.16 -9.08 11.15
CA GLU A 71 1.08 -8.26 10.63
C GLU A 71 1.25 -7.97 9.14
N SER A 72 2.48 -7.71 8.69
CA SER A 72 2.79 -7.60 7.26
C SER A 72 2.32 -8.82 6.46
N LYS A 73 2.57 -10.03 6.97
CA LYS A 73 2.08 -11.28 6.35
C LYS A 73 0.56 -11.41 6.36
N ARG A 74 -0.12 -10.86 7.37
CA ARG A 74 -1.59 -10.86 7.44
C ARG A 74 -2.16 -9.92 6.38
N LEU A 75 -1.65 -8.69 6.33
CA LEU A 75 -2.05 -7.65 5.37
C LEU A 75 -1.74 -8.08 3.93
N ASN A 76 -0.61 -8.73 3.70
CA ASN A 76 -0.20 -9.20 2.38
C ASN A 76 -1.23 -10.15 1.74
N LYS A 77 -2.00 -10.92 2.50
CA LYS A 77 -3.10 -11.74 1.93
C LYS A 77 -4.18 -10.91 1.23
N VAL A 78 -4.44 -9.70 1.75
CA VAL A 78 -5.36 -8.74 1.12
C VAL A 78 -4.66 -8.07 -0.04
N ILE A 79 -3.41 -7.65 0.12
CA ILE A 79 -2.67 -6.95 -0.93
C ILE A 79 -2.44 -7.84 -2.16
N ASP A 80 -2.12 -9.12 -1.97
CA ASP A 80 -1.97 -10.12 -3.03
C ASP A 80 -3.21 -10.19 -3.92
N TYR A 81 -4.41 -9.98 -3.37
CA TYR A 81 -5.65 -9.92 -4.15
C TYR A 81 -5.61 -8.73 -5.13
N PHE A 82 -5.20 -7.55 -4.68
CA PHE A 82 -5.16 -6.35 -5.52
C PHE A 82 -4.00 -6.36 -6.51
N GLU A 83 -2.90 -7.04 -6.22
CA GLU A 83 -1.78 -7.21 -7.17
C GLU A 83 -2.15 -8.03 -8.40
N GLN A 84 -3.21 -8.83 -8.33
CA GLN A 84 -3.75 -9.53 -9.48
C GLN A 84 -4.61 -8.59 -10.31
N GLU A 85 -4.12 -8.16 -11.47
CA GLU A 85 -4.82 -7.21 -12.36
C GLU A 85 -6.26 -7.64 -12.71
N TYR A 86 -6.52 -8.95 -12.86
CA TYR A 86 -7.85 -9.46 -13.18
C TYR A 86 -8.89 -9.17 -12.08
N ASN A 87 -8.46 -8.99 -10.83
CA ASN A 87 -9.34 -8.61 -9.72
C ASN A 87 -9.72 -7.12 -9.74
N LEU A 88 -8.98 -6.29 -10.50
CA LEU A 88 -9.20 -4.85 -10.60
C LEU A 88 -10.05 -4.48 -11.82
N ARG A 89 -9.88 -5.18 -12.94
CA ARG A 89 -10.43 -4.83 -14.27
C ARG A 89 -11.93 -4.52 -14.32
N GLU A 90 -12.73 -5.14 -13.47
CA GLU A 90 -14.19 -4.93 -13.47
C GLU A 90 -14.64 -3.75 -12.61
N LYS A 91 -13.87 -3.39 -11.58
CA LYS A 91 -14.28 -2.45 -10.52
C LYS A 91 -13.46 -1.16 -10.48
N PHE A 92 -12.34 -1.12 -11.22
CA PHE A 92 -11.39 -0.03 -11.20
C PHE A 92 -11.08 0.47 -12.62
N THR A 93 -10.80 1.78 -12.71
CA THR A 93 -10.19 2.43 -13.87
C THR A 93 -8.73 2.71 -13.59
N GLN A 94 -7.85 2.35 -14.54
CA GLN A 94 -6.42 2.60 -14.44
C GLN A 94 -6.00 3.88 -15.17
N THR A 95 -4.95 4.52 -14.69
CA THR A 95 -4.19 5.52 -15.44
C THR A 95 -3.28 4.85 -16.47
N ASP A 96 -2.74 5.61 -17.43
CA ASP A 96 -1.52 5.19 -18.12
C ASP A 96 -0.35 5.08 -17.12
N TRP A 97 0.76 4.48 -17.55
CA TRP A 97 2.00 4.50 -16.78
C TRP A 97 2.54 5.92 -16.65
N ILE A 98 2.75 6.34 -15.42
CA ILE A 98 3.23 7.66 -15.03
C ILE A 98 4.72 7.56 -14.72
N SER A 99 5.52 8.49 -15.25
CA SER A 99 6.94 8.58 -14.90
C SER A 99 7.09 9.07 -13.46
N ALA A 100 7.80 8.30 -12.64
CA ALA A 100 8.04 8.54 -11.22
C ALA A 100 9.55 8.68 -10.96
N ASN A 101 10.21 9.51 -11.77
CA ASN A 101 11.65 9.70 -11.74
C ASN A 101 12.05 10.80 -10.76
N ALA A 102 13.09 10.55 -9.97
CA ALA A 102 13.55 11.43 -8.90
C ALA A 102 14.90 12.13 -9.19
N GLU A 103 15.36 12.17 -10.44
CA GLU A 103 16.67 12.74 -10.80
C GLU A 103 16.76 14.26 -10.63
N SER A 104 15.63 14.97 -10.58
CA SER A 104 15.59 16.42 -10.39
C SER A 104 14.32 16.87 -9.65
N ASP A 105 14.41 18.02 -8.98
CA ASP A 105 13.28 18.63 -8.25
C ASP A 105 12.05 18.84 -9.15
N GLU A 106 12.25 19.22 -10.41
CA GLU A 106 11.17 19.38 -11.39
C GLU A 106 10.41 18.07 -11.63
N LYS A 107 11.13 16.95 -11.76
CA LYS A 107 10.52 15.64 -11.97
C LYS A 107 9.84 15.13 -10.68
N ILE A 108 10.46 15.38 -9.53
CA ILE A 108 9.89 15.08 -8.21
C ILE A 108 8.55 15.80 -8.03
N GLU A 109 8.54 17.10 -8.34
CA GLU A 109 7.35 17.95 -8.25
C GLU A 109 6.29 17.54 -9.27
N ARG A 110 6.69 17.17 -10.49
CA ARG A 110 5.75 16.70 -11.51
C ARG A 110 5.01 15.44 -11.06
N PHE A 111 5.72 14.44 -10.54
CA PHE A 111 5.08 13.21 -10.07
C PHE A 111 4.21 13.46 -8.84
N ARG A 112 4.67 14.30 -7.90
CA ARG A 112 3.88 14.76 -6.75
C ARG A 112 2.54 15.38 -7.19
N ASN A 113 2.56 16.34 -8.10
CA ASN A 113 1.35 16.98 -8.61
C ASN A 113 0.40 15.96 -9.29
N GLN A 114 0.94 14.98 -10.00
CA GLN A 114 0.11 13.92 -10.59
C GLN A 114 -0.55 13.03 -9.53
N LEU A 115 0.16 12.68 -8.46
CA LEU A 115 -0.42 11.96 -7.33
C LEU A 115 -1.53 12.78 -6.66
N GLU A 116 -1.29 14.07 -6.37
CA GLU A 116 -2.27 14.97 -5.76
C GLU A 116 -3.54 15.08 -6.60
N LEU A 117 -3.40 15.35 -7.90
CA LEU A 117 -4.54 15.45 -8.82
C LEU A 117 -5.30 14.13 -8.96
N THR A 118 -4.58 13.01 -9.06
CA THR A 118 -5.21 11.71 -9.24
C THR A 118 -5.98 11.30 -7.99
N LEU A 119 -5.41 11.55 -6.81
CA LEU A 119 -5.90 11.06 -5.53
C LEU A 119 -6.71 12.09 -4.72
N GLU A 120 -6.98 13.27 -5.28
CA GLU A 120 -7.61 14.42 -4.60
C GLU A 120 -8.90 14.04 -3.86
N LYS A 121 -9.73 13.19 -4.48
CA LYS A 121 -11.07 12.86 -3.98
C LYS A 121 -11.11 11.87 -2.81
N TRP A 122 -9.99 11.28 -2.42
CA TRP A 122 -9.95 10.31 -1.31
C TRP A 122 -9.13 10.85 -0.16
N ASP A 123 -9.74 10.92 1.01
CA ASP A 123 -9.10 11.26 2.28
C ASP A 123 -9.05 10.00 3.15
N GLU A 124 -8.02 9.21 2.91
CA GLU A 124 -7.85 7.85 3.43
C GLU A 124 -6.40 7.62 3.78
N GLU A 125 -6.17 6.86 4.86
CA GLU A 125 -4.84 6.37 5.17
C GLU A 125 -4.43 5.31 4.13
N ILE A 126 -3.13 5.07 4.05
CA ILE A 126 -2.53 4.21 3.04
C ILE A 126 -1.72 3.11 3.69
N ILE A 127 -1.76 1.95 3.07
CA ILE A 127 -0.92 0.80 3.38
C ILE A 127 0.10 0.67 2.26
N ILE A 128 1.38 0.68 2.61
CA ILE A 128 2.49 0.55 1.67
C ILE A 128 3.20 -0.77 1.94
N THR A 129 3.39 -1.59 0.91
CA THR A 129 4.15 -2.84 1.00
C THR A 129 5.20 -2.94 -0.10
N TRP A 130 6.41 -3.35 0.29
CA TRP A 130 7.51 -3.64 -0.64
C TRP A 130 7.60 -5.14 -0.95
N HIS A 131 7.20 -5.97 0.03
CA HIS A 131 7.00 -7.39 -0.13
C HIS A 131 6.27 -7.94 1.10
N ARG A 132 5.96 -9.24 1.08
CA ARG A 132 5.14 -9.96 2.09
C ARG A 132 5.46 -9.74 3.59
N ASN A 133 6.62 -9.19 3.92
CA ASN A 133 7.13 -9.05 5.28
C ASN A 133 7.43 -7.58 5.66
N ILE A 134 7.29 -6.64 4.74
CA ILE A 134 7.64 -5.23 4.94
C ILE A 134 6.44 -4.40 4.54
N THR A 135 5.69 -3.98 5.55
CA THR A 135 4.51 -3.15 5.37
C THR A 135 4.51 -2.02 6.40
N LEU A 136 4.01 -0.86 6.01
CA LEU A 136 3.72 0.23 6.93
C LEU A 136 2.38 0.88 6.58
N LYS A 137 1.81 1.54 7.57
CA LYS A 137 0.67 2.45 7.43
C LYS A 137 1.16 3.90 7.53
N THR A 138 0.59 4.78 6.72
CA THR A 138 0.82 6.23 6.83
C THR A 138 -0.37 7.00 6.26
N THR A 139 -0.33 8.32 6.36
CA THR A 139 -1.31 9.19 5.69
C THR A 139 -0.93 9.46 4.24
N LYS A 140 -1.92 9.81 3.41
CA LYS A 140 -1.73 10.22 2.03
C LYS A 140 -0.81 11.45 1.93
N GLU A 141 -0.98 12.41 2.84
CA GLU A 141 -0.21 13.65 2.91
C GLU A 141 1.27 13.38 3.13
N ILE A 142 1.60 12.50 4.08
CA ILE A 142 2.98 12.11 4.38
C ILE A 142 3.63 11.43 3.18
N PHE A 143 2.91 10.50 2.55
CA PHE A 143 3.43 9.81 1.38
C PHE A 143 3.67 10.74 0.20
N ILE A 144 2.70 11.58 -0.17
CA ILE A 144 2.86 12.51 -1.32
C ILE A 144 4.01 13.48 -1.08
N LYS A 145 4.15 14.00 0.15
CA LYS A 145 5.21 14.94 0.51
C LYS A 145 6.60 14.32 0.37
N TYR A 146 6.76 13.08 0.84
CA TYR A 146 8.04 12.39 0.98
C TYR A 146 8.15 11.14 0.07
N TRP A 147 7.48 11.13 -1.08
CA TRP A 147 7.32 9.90 -1.88
C TRP A 147 8.65 9.25 -2.26
N THR A 148 9.71 10.05 -2.45
CA THR A 148 11.07 9.58 -2.78
C THR A 148 11.71 8.77 -1.66
N ASP A 149 11.31 8.98 -0.41
CA ASP A 149 11.77 8.19 0.74
C ASP A 149 11.06 6.83 0.81
N PHE A 150 9.86 6.74 0.25
CA PHE A 150 9.09 5.49 0.16
C PHE A 150 9.46 4.67 -1.09
N LEU A 151 9.78 5.33 -2.21
CA LEU A 151 9.94 4.68 -3.52
C LEU A 151 11.39 4.86 -4.02
N TYR A 152 12.25 3.87 -3.75
CA TYR A 152 13.64 3.91 -4.21
C TYR A 152 13.78 3.34 -5.63
N PRO A 153 14.30 4.13 -6.59
CA PRO A 153 14.59 3.67 -7.94
C PRO A 153 15.52 2.46 -7.96
N SER A 154 15.38 1.61 -8.98
CA SER A 154 16.19 0.40 -9.25
C SER A 154 16.16 -0.69 -8.17
N SER A 155 15.48 -0.47 -7.06
CA SER A 155 15.38 -1.40 -5.93
C SER A 155 13.96 -1.90 -5.72
N ASP A 156 12.99 -0.99 -5.76
CA ASP A 156 11.68 -1.27 -5.18
C ASP A 156 10.62 -1.55 -6.24
N ASP A 157 9.89 -2.65 -6.08
CA ASP A 157 8.52 -2.78 -6.58
C ASP A 157 7.59 -2.63 -5.38
N VAL A 158 6.69 -1.65 -5.42
CA VAL A 158 5.88 -1.27 -4.24
C VAL A 158 4.41 -1.26 -4.61
N THR A 159 3.60 -1.86 -3.75
CA THR A 159 2.14 -1.75 -3.82
C THR A 159 1.66 -0.83 -2.72
N LEU A 160 0.92 0.21 -3.09
CA LEU A 160 0.25 1.13 -2.18
C LEU A 160 -1.24 0.97 -2.35
N ILE A 161 -1.98 0.83 -1.26
CA ILE A 161 -3.43 0.69 -1.29
C ILE A 161 -4.05 1.60 -0.25
N SER A 162 -5.15 2.25 -0.61
CA SER A 162 -5.92 3.01 0.37
C SER A 162 -6.62 2.08 1.35
N GLU A 163 -6.76 2.47 2.62
CA GLU A 163 -7.35 1.60 3.64
C GLU A 163 -8.79 1.19 3.28
N LYS A 164 -9.55 2.06 2.60
CA LYS A 164 -10.92 1.76 2.14
C LYS A 164 -10.96 1.05 0.79
N THR A 165 -9.79 0.66 0.25
CA THR A 165 -9.63 -0.05 -1.02
C THR A 165 -10.21 0.69 -2.24
N ASN A 166 -10.25 2.02 -2.15
CA ASN A 166 -10.76 2.88 -3.20
C ASN A 166 -9.75 3.16 -4.30
N TRP A 167 -8.47 3.00 -4.01
CA TRP A 167 -7.42 3.02 -5.03
C TRP A 167 -6.25 2.13 -4.63
N VAL A 168 -5.54 1.64 -5.65
CA VAL A 168 -4.27 0.93 -5.51
C VAL A 168 -3.28 1.50 -6.52
N MET A 169 -2.04 1.70 -6.11
CA MET A 169 -0.95 2.15 -6.96
C MET A 169 0.16 1.10 -6.96
N PHE A 170 0.65 0.79 -8.15
CA PHE A 170 1.85 -0.02 -8.33
C PHE A 170 2.99 0.89 -8.76
N TYR A 171 4.05 0.93 -7.99
CA TYR A 171 5.34 1.49 -8.38
C TYR A 171 6.27 0.36 -8.80
N ARG A 172 7.06 0.59 -9.86
CA ARG A 172 8.06 -0.34 -10.36
C ARG A 172 9.46 0.25 -10.27
N HIS A 173 10.44 -0.61 -10.03
CA HIS A 173 11.84 -0.23 -9.85
C HIS A 173 12.44 0.54 -11.04
N PHE A 174 11.84 0.47 -12.24
CA PHE A 174 12.21 1.28 -13.41
C PHE A 174 11.50 2.64 -13.47
N GLU A 175 11.14 3.19 -12.31
CA GLU A 175 10.63 4.55 -12.09
C GLU A 175 9.33 4.87 -12.83
N VAL A 176 8.38 3.93 -12.78
CA VAL A 176 7.03 4.16 -13.26
C VAL A 176 6.00 3.77 -12.21
N ALA A 177 4.87 4.48 -12.22
CA ALA A 177 3.72 4.16 -11.40
C ALA A 177 2.47 3.99 -12.25
N ASN A 178 1.55 3.14 -11.79
CA ASN A 178 0.25 2.94 -12.40
C ASN A 178 -0.80 2.91 -11.29
N ILE A 179 -1.84 3.72 -11.43
CA ILE A 179 -2.84 3.95 -10.38
C ILE A 179 -4.18 3.43 -10.87
N TRP A 180 -4.78 2.55 -10.08
CA TRP A 180 -6.13 2.03 -10.27
C TRP A 180 -7.06 2.67 -9.25
N THR A 181 -8.20 3.13 -9.73
CA THR A 181 -9.16 3.88 -8.93
C THR A 181 -10.54 3.28 -9.08
N LYS A 182 -11.24 3.07 -7.98
CA LYS A 182 -12.57 2.45 -7.98
C LYS A 182 -13.54 3.30 -8.79
N THR A 183 -14.31 2.66 -9.68
CA THR A 183 -15.23 3.40 -10.56
C THR A 183 -16.43 3.92 -9.78
N SER A 184 -17.01 5.02 -10.27
CA SER A 184 -18.09 5.73 -9.58
C SER A 184 -19.36 4.91 -9.37
N GLU A 185 -19.58 3.87 -10.18
CA GLU A 185 -20.69 2.92 -10.03
C GLU A 185 -20.57 2.11 -8.73
N TYR A 186 -19.35 1.79 -8.30
CA TYR A 186 -19.07 1.08 -7.05
C TYR A 186 -18.74 2.01 -5.87
N LEU A 187 -18.77 3.34 -6.08
CA LEU A 187 -18.74 4.35 -5.01
C LEU A 187 -20.15 4.80 -4.60
N LYS A 188 -21.17 4.57 -5.45
CA LYS A 188 -22.57 4.97 -5.22
C LYS A 188 -23.48 3.87 -4.70
N ALA A 189 -22.98 2.63 -4.65
CA ALA A 189 -23.68 1.52 -4.01
C ALA A 189 -23.55 1.57 -2.46
N GLU A 190 -22.97 2.66 -1.93
CA GLU A 190 -22.72 2.96 -0.53
C GLU A 190 -23.85 3.79 0.10
#